data_AF-A0A9P3B4L1-F1
#
_entry.id   AF-A0A9P3B4L1-F1
#
_cell.length_a   1.000
_cell.length_b   1.000
_cell.length_c   1.000
_cell.angle_alpha   90.00
_cell.angle_beta   90.00
_cell.angle_gamma   90.00
#
_symmetry.space_group_name_H-M   'P 1'
#
loop_
_entity.id
_entity.type
_entity.pdbx_description
1 polymer ?
#
loop_
_entity_poly.entity_id
_entity_poly.type
_entity_poly.pdbx_seq_one_letter_code
_entity_poly.pdbx_strand_id
1 'polypeptide(L)'
;MTAIEATYGWEPTTFSAVYHGKFSYAHYAKDENIWAVFPAGLRTGAPFYVMATFTKNAQGIENAPYQGLKPKLIVNHQDRTFSAKVEPGSSVDQYYWFEGTWSSDGQTLELQMYNKPGDKLDKYTLQLQGTA
;
A
#
# COMPACT_ATOMS: atom_id res chain seq x y z
N MET A 1 41.31 12.71 9.13
CA MET A 1 39.88 12.82 8.83
C MET A 1 39.38 11.41 8.59
N THR A 2 38.62 10.88 9.54
CA THR A 2 38.04 9.54 9.44
C THR A 2 36.76 9.67 8.62
N ALA A 3 36.68 8.95 7.50
CA ALA A 3 35.45 8.90 6.71
C ALA A 3 34.36 8.23 7.57
N ILE A 4 33.26 8.93 7.79
CA ILE A 4 32.04 8.33 8.34
C ILE A 4 31.38 7.62 7.16
N GLU A 5 31.55 6.30 7.09
CA GLU A 5 30.77 5.45 6.19
C GLU A 5 29.32 5.46 6.70
N ALA A 6 28.48 6.30 6.09
CA ALA A 6 27.05 6.22 6.27
C ALA A 6 26.59 4.89 5.66
N THR A 7 26.23 3.94 6.53
CA THR A 7 25.57 2.69 6.15
C THR A 7 24.14 3.04 5.70
N TYR A 8 24.01 3.56 4.48
CA TYR A 8 22.72 3.77 3.85
C TYR A 8 22.18 2.39 3.45
N GLY A 9 21.46 1.76 4.38
CA GLY A 9 20.52 0.70 4.05
C GLY A 9 19.56 1.19 2.96
N TRP A 10 19.15 0.27 2.08
CA TRP A 10 18.31 0.53 0.91
C TRP A 10 17.19 1.54 1.21
N GLU A 11 17.31 2.76 0.67
CA GLU A 11 16.29 3.80 0.73
C GLU A 11 15.48 3.72 -0.58
N PRO A 12 14.25 3.18 -0.59
CA PRO A 12 13.40 3.06 -1.79
C PRO A 12 12.93 4.40 -2.38
N THR A 13 13.62 5.49 -2.09
CA THR A 13 13.05 6.84 -2.07
C THR A 13 12.92 7.50 -3.43
N THR A 14 13.39 6.86 -4.51
CA THR A 14 13.35 7.44 -5.87
C THR A 14 12.83 6.53 -6.99
N PHE A 15 12.76 5.21 -6.79
CA PHE A 15 12.36 4.27 -7.84
C PHE A 15 10.91 3.81 -7.69
N SER A 16 10.29 3.43 -8.80
CA SER A 16 8.98 2.79 -8.76
C SER A 16 9.06 1.43 -8.08
N ALA A 17 8.13 1.12 -7.19
CA ALA A 17 8.02 -0.20 -6.57
C ALA A 17 6.62 -0.77 -6.75
N VAL A 18 6.53 -2.09 -6.92
CA VAL A 18 5.28 -2.84 -6.92
C VAL A 18 5.41 -3.94 -5.90
N TYR A 19 4.49 -4.01 -4.95
CA TYR A 19 4.37 -5.14 -4.04
C TYR A 19 3.13 -5.93 -4.39
N HIS A 20 3.22 -7.26 -4.37
CA HIS A 20 2.12 -8.18 -4.66
C HIS A 20 2.01 -9.22 -3.56
N GLY A 21 0.78 -9.67 -3.35
CA GLY A 21 0.50 -10.78 -2.45
C GLY A 21 -0.94 -11.23 -2.57
N LYS A 22 -1.34 -12.00 -1.55
CA LYS A 22 -2.70 -12.50 -1.39
C LYS A 22 -3.43 -11.69 -0.34
N PHE A 23 -4.73 -11.46 -0.56
CA PHE A 23 -5.60 -10.83 0.41
C PHE A 23 -6.88 -11.64 0.58
N SER A 24 -7.31 -11.76 1.82
CA SER A 24 -8.63 -12.28 2.18
C SER A 24 -9.29 -11.23 3.04
N TYR A 25 -10.57 -10.96 2.83
CA TYR A 25 -11.30 -9.97 3.60
C TYR A 25 -12.76 -10.40 3.71
N ALA A 26 -13.11 -10.82 4.93
CA ALA A 26 -14.46 -11.25 5.29
C ALA A 26 -15.07 -12.19 4.22
N HIS A 27 -16.32 -11.95 3.81
CA HIS A 27 -16.98 -12.69 2.73
C HIS A 27 -16.80 -12.03 1.35
N TYR A 28 -16.02 -10.95 1.26
CA TYR A 28 -15.85 -10.20 0.01
C TYR A 28 -14.63 -10.67 -0.80
N ALA A 29 -13.59 -11.17 -0.14
CA ALA A 29 -12.40 -11.70 -0.80
C ALA A 29 -11.87 -12.95 -0.09
N LYS A 30 -11.52 -13.96 -0.87
CA LYS A 30 -10.93 -15.22 -0.41
C LYS A 30 -9.75 -15.60 -1.30
N ASP A 31 -8.54 -15.45 -0.77
CA ASP A 31 -7.27 -15.73 -1.46
C ASP A 31 -7.09 -14.98 -2.81
N GLU A 32 -7.56 -13.75 -2.84
CA GLU A 32 -7.53 -12.89 -4.01
C GLU A 32 -6.20 -12.16 -4.17
N ASN A 33 -5.92 -11.65 -5.36
CA ASN A 33 -4.69 -10.88 -5.60
C ASN A 33 -4.84 -9.42 -5.15
N ILE A 34 -3.79 -8.89 -4.53
CA ILE A 34 -3.65 -7.46 -4.21
C ILE A 34 -2.29 -6.95 -4.66
N TRP A 35 -2.28 -5.73 -5.19
CA TRP A 35 -1.08 -5.01 -5.59
C TRP A 35 -1.04 -3.64 -4.94
N ALA A 36 0.11 -3.30 -4.36
CA ALA A 36 0.42 -1.99 -3.83
C ALA A 36 1.49 -1.35 -4.72
N VAL A 37 1.15 -0.26 -5.40
CA VAL A 37 1.98 0.34 -6.45
C VAL A 37 2.43 1.74 -6.04
N PHE A 38 3.74 1.92 -6.01
CA PHE A 38 4.46 3.14 -5.70
C PHE A 38 5.15 3.66 -6.96
N PRO A 39 4.42 4.29 -7.91
CA PRO A 39 4.97 4.70 -9.21
C PRO A 39 6.11 5.71 -9.13
N ALA A 40 6.23 6.44 -8.02
CA ALA A 40 7.24 7.47 -7.80
C ALA A 40 7.98 7.26 -6.48
N GLY A 41 8.05 6.00 -6.02
CA GLY A 41 8.69 5.61 -4.78
C GLY A 41 7.90 5.96 -3.52
N LEU A 42 8.50 5.62 -2.38
CA LEU A 42 7.97 5.89 -1.03
C LEU A 42 8.37 7.30 -0.60
N ARG A 43 7.63 8.32 -1.06
CA ARG A 43 7.85 9.73 -0.69
C ARG A 43 6.54 10.43 -0.39
N THR A 44 6.56 11.33 0.59
CA THR A 44 5.38 12.15 0.91
C THR A 44 4.90 12.93 -0.31
N GLY A 45 3.59 12.92 -0.56
CA GLY A 45 2.95 13.55 -1.71
C GLY A 45 2.97 12.71 -2.99
N ALA A 46 3.71 11.60 -3.07
CA ALA A 46 3.65 10.72 -4.22
C ALA A 46 2.30 10.02 -4.35
N PRO A 47 1.85 9.73 -5.58
CA PRO A 47 0.67 8.92 -5.79
C PRO A 47 0.94 7.47 -5.35
N PHE A 48 -0.10 6.85 -4.82
CA PHE A 48 -0.13 5.44 -4.45
C PHE A 48 -1.39 4.79 -5.04
N TYR A 49 -1.27 3.52 -5.44
CA TYR A 49 -2.42 2.75 -5.92
C TYR A 49 -2.48 1.42 -5.18
N VAL A 50 -3.71 1.04 -4.81
CA VAL A 50 -4.03 -0.34 -4.48
C VAL A 50 -4.94 -0.88 -5.56
N MET A 51 -4.57 -2.01 -6.13
CA MET A 51 -5.39 -2.75 -7.09
C MET A 51 -5.67 -4.12 -6.49
N ALA A 52 -6.91 -4.58 -6.61
CA ALA A 52 -7.31 -5.88 -6.07
C ALA A 52 -8.52 -6.43 -6.84
N THR A 53 -8.84 -7.70 -6.62
CA THR A 53 -10.10 -8.29 -7.09
C THR A 53 -10.87 -8.81 -5.90
N PHE A 54 -12.13 -8.40 -5.72
CA PHE A 54 -13.01 -9.03 -4.74
C PHE A 54 -13.60 -10.29 -5.34
N THR A 55 -13.59 -11.39 -4.59
CA THR A 55 -14.33 -12.62 -4.92
C THR A 55 -15.81 -12.29 -5.16
N LYS A 56 -16.38 -11.44 -4.31
CA LYS A 56 -17.74 -10.91 -4.44
C LYS A 56 -17.83 -9.54 -3.79
N ASN A 57 -18.36 -8.53 -4.47
CA ASN A 57 -18.53 -7.19 -3.87
C ASN A 57 -19.86 -7.06 -3.08
N ALA A 58 -20.09 -5.88 -2.49
CA ALA A 58 -21.30 -5.57 -1.71
C ALA A 58 -22.60 -5.65 -2.52
N GLN A 59 -22.53 -5.53 -3.85
CA GLN A 59 -23.66 -5.68 -4.78
C GLN A 59 -23.86 -7.14 -5.23
N GLY A 60 -23.00 -8.05 -4.77
CA GLY A 60 -23.05 -9.46 -5.12
C GLY A 60 -22.40 -9.81 -6.46
N ILE A 61 -21.67 -8.87 -7.08
CA ILE A 61 -20.94 -9.10 -8.34
C ILE A 61 -19.67 -9.90 -8.02
N GLU A 62 -19.49 -11.02 -8.70
CA GLU A 62 -18.32 -11.88 -8.58
C GLU A 62 -17.10 -11.32 -9.33
N ASN A 63 -15.90 -11.62 -8.86
CA ASN A 63 -14.62 -11.20 -9.46
C ASN A 63 -14.55 -9.69 -9.74
N ALA A 64 -15.13 -8.88 -8.83
CA ALA A 64 -15.27 -7.45 -9.02
C ALA A 64 -13.91 -6.76 -8.83
N PRO A 65 -13.39 -6.02 -9.83
CA PRO A 65 -12.14 -5.31 -9.68
C PRO A 65 -12.29 -4.15 -8.69
N TYR A 66 -11.23 -3.91 -7.93
CA TYR A 66 -11.08 -2.77 -7.05
C TYR A 66 -9.83 -1.97 -7.44
N GLN A 67 -10.00 -0.65 -7.51
CA GLN A 67 -8.90 0.29 -7.68
C GLN A 67 -9.07 1.43 -6.67
N GLY A 68 -8.11 1.55 -5.75
CA GLY A 68 -7.97 2.73 -4.90
C GLY A 68 -7.42 3.89 -5.73
N LEU A 69 -8.26 4.87 -6.04
CA LEU A 69 -7.91 6.02 -6.87
C LEU A 69 -7.08 7.10 -6.13
N LYS A 70 -5.74 6.99 -6.21
CA LYS A 70 -4.75 8.07 -5.99
C LYS A 70 -4.79 8.82 -4.63
N PRO A 71 -4.79 8.15 -3.47
CA PRO A 71 -4.32 8.85 -2.27
C PRO A 71 -2.87 9.31 -2.46
N LYS A 72 -2.51 10.41 -1.79
CA LYS A 72 -1.12 10.83 -1.64
C LYS A 72 -0.53 10.16 -0.40
N LEU A 73 0.71 9.75 -0.49
CA LEU A 73 1.44 9.19 0.66
C LEU A 73 1.79 10.27 1.68
N ILE A 74 1.71 9.91 2.95
CA ILE A 74 2.39 10.60 4.06
C ILE A 74 3.38 9.58 4.62
N VAL A 75 4.68 9.85 4.48
CA VAL A 75 5.75 8.87 4.77
C VAL A 75 6.55 9.31 6.00
N ASN A 76 6.85 8.35 6.87
CA ASN A 76 7.80 8.47 7.97
C ASN A 76 8.94 7.47 7.76
N HIS A 77 10.10 7.98 7.35
CA HIS A 77 11.27 7.17 7.04
C HIS A 77 11.93 6.56 8.28
N GLN A 78 11.83 7.22 9.45
CA GLN A 78 12.42 6.71 10.70
C GLN A 78 11.72 5.42 11.15
N ASP A 79 10.39 5.42 11.08
CA ASP A 79 9.57 4.28 11.49
C ASP A 79 9.31 3.28 10.35
N ARG A 80 9.74 3.62 9.13
CA ARG A 80 9.46 2.89 7.89
C ARG A 80 7.97 2.68 7.65
N THR A 81 7.17 3.73 7.88
CA THR A 81 5.72 3.70 7.75
C THR A 81 5.20 4.71 6.74
N PHE A 82 4.02 4.44 6.18
CA PHE A 82 3.25 5.42 5.43
C PHE A 82 1.76 5.35 5.74
N SER A 83 1.06 6.45 5.47
CA SER A 83 -0.39 6.51 5.38
C SER A 83 -0.82 6.96 3.99
N ALA A 84 -1.87 6.34 3.46
CA ALA A 84 -2.44 6.61 2.16
C ALA A 84 -3.96 6.76 2.28
N LYS A 85 -4.39 7.98 2.58
CA LYS A 85 -5.78 8.35 2.76
C LYS A 85 -6.15 9.50 1.82
N VAL A 86 -7.35 9.47 1.26
CA VAL A 86 -7.85 10.58 0.47
C VAL A 86 -8.03 11.80 1.37
N GLU A 87 -7.55 12.96 0.93
CA GLU A 87 -7.67 14.22 1.68
C GLU A 87 -9.16 14.59 1.87
N PRO A 88 -9.54 15.09 3.07
CA PRO A 88 -10.87 15.64 3.27
C PRO A 88 -11.19 16.73 2.24
N GLY A 89 -12.37 16.64 1.61
CA GLY A 89 -12.79 17.59 0.56
C GLY A 89 -12.35 17.22 -0.85
N SER A 90 -11.65 16.10 -1.06
CA SER A 90 -11.44 15.52 -2.38
C SER A 90 -12.77 15.16 -3.05
N SER A 91 -12.84 15.33 -4.39
CA SER A 91 -13.97 14.86 -5.20
C SER A 91 -14.00 13.33 -5.38
N VAL A 92 -12.95 12.64 -4.94
CA VAL A 92 -12.86 11.17 -4.98
C VAL A 92 -13.47 10.60 -3.71
N ASP A 93 -14.57 9.86 -3.83
CA ASP A 93 -15.13 9.07 -2.73
C ASP A 93 -14.48 7.69 -2.68
N GLN A 94 -13.52 7.51 -1.78
CA GLN A 94 -12.95 6.19 -1.48
C GLN A 94 -13.45 5.67 -0.15
N TYR A 95 -13.95 4.44 -0.18
CA TYR A 95 -14.40 3.75 1.02
C TYR A 95 -13.24 3.14 1.84
N TYR A 96 -12.13 2.81 1.20
CA TYR A 96 -10.97 2.20 1.87
C TYR A 96 -9.76 3.13 1.84
N TRP A 97 -8.93 3.05 2.87
CA TRP A 97 -7.63 3.70 2.95
C TRP A 97 -6.63 2.76 3.62
N PHE A 98 -5.34 3.07 3.48
CA PHE A 98 -4.28 2.12 3.84
C PHE A 98 -3.18 2.78 4.66
N GLU A 99 -2.59 1.98 5.54
CA GLU A 99 -1.28 2.25 6.12
C GLU A 99 -0.35 1.11 5.75
N GLY A 100 0.94 1.38 5.68
CA GLY A 100 1.90 0.33 5.45
C GLY A 100 3.20 0.52 6.20
N THR A 101 3.87 -0.60 6.45
CA THR A 101 5.21 -0.66 7.03
C THR A 101 6.10 -1.47 6.09
N TRP A 102 7.22 -0.92 5.64
CA TRP A 102 8.18 -1.67 4.82
C TRP A 102 9.31 -2.26 5.69
N SER A 103 9.80 -3.43 5.29
CA SER A 103 10.94 -4.06 5.96
C SER A 103 12.23 -3.27 5.75
N SER A 104 13.21 -3.48 6.61
CA SER A 104 14.50 -2.79 6.54
C SER A 104 15.29 -3.07 5.26
N ASP A 105 15.06 -4.23 4.64
CA ASP A 105 15.61 -4.61 3.34
C ASP A 105 14.72 -4.18 2.17
N GLY A 106 13.53 -3.65 2.45
CA GLY A 106 12.57 -3.23 1.43
C GLY A 106 11.89 -4.34 0.64
N GLN A 107 12.14 -5.60 0.98
CA GLN A 107 11.61 -6.73 0.22
C GLN A 107 10.15 -7.04 0.54
N THR A 108 9.68 -6.59 1.70
CA THR A 108 8.32 -6.85 2.18
C THR A 108 7.61 -5.56 2.59
N LEU A 109 6.30 -5.58 2.40
CA LEU A 109 5.39 -4.52 2.81
C LEU A 109 4.24 -5.14 3.62
N GLU A 110 4.11 -4.77 4.88
CA GLU A 110 2.86 -4.99 5.63
C GLU A 110 1.88 -3.87 5.27
N LEU A 111 0.70 -4.21 4.76
CA LEU A 111 -0.33 -3.28 4.36
C LEU A 111 -1.58 -3.49 5.22
N GLN A 112 -1.92 -2.51 6.04
CA GLN A 112 -3.16 -2.48 6.83
C GLN A 112 -4.25 -1.74 6.06
N MET A 113 -5.41 -2.37 5.95
CA MET A 113 -6.59 -1.80 5.32
C MET A 113 -7.56 -1.27 6.38
N TYR A 114 -8.21 -0.15 6.06
CA TYR A 114 -9.21 0.48 6.90
C TYR A 114 -10.45 0.83 6.08
N ASN A 115 -11.61 0.88 6.73
CA ASN A 115 -12.82 1.45 6.13
C ASN A 115 -12.88 2.98 6.33
N LYS A 116 -13.87 3.63 5.72
CA LYS A 116 -14.09 5.08 5.77
C LYS A 116 -14.26 5.62 7.21
N PRO A 117 -15.02 4.97 8.11
CA PRO A 117 -15.05 5.31 9.54
C PRO A 117 -13.68 5.25 10.25
N GLY A 118 -12.76 4.43 9.77
CA GLY A 118 -11.44 4.23 10.37
C GLY A 118 -11.28 2.92 11.14
N ASP A 119 -12.25 2.00 11.02
CA ASP A 119 -12.12 0.67 11.60
C ASP A 119 -11.02 -0.10 10.86
N LYS A 120 -10.18 -0.80 11.66
CA LYS A 120 -9.20 -1.74 11.13
C LYS A 120 -9.95 -2.91 10.51
N LEU A 121 -9.67 -3.17 9.24
CA LEU A 121 -10.16 -4.34 8.54
C LEU A 121 -9.13 -5.46 8.69
N ASP A 122 -8.33 -5.69 7.65
CA ASP A 122 -7.35 -6.77 7.62
C ASP A 122 -5.96 -6.26 7.25
N LYS A 123 -4.94 -7.08 7.50
CA LYS A 123 -3.53 -6.78 7.26
C LYS A 123 -2.90 -7.85 6.37
N TYR A 124 -2.13 -7.41 5.39
CA TYR A 124 -1.52 -8.28 4.39
C TYR A 124 -0.02 -8.09 4.34
N THR A 125 0.72 -9.17 4.12
CA THR A 125 2.15 -9.11 3.83
C THR A 125 2.37 -9.29 2.33
N LEU A 126 2.94 -8.28 1.70
CA LEU A 126 3.19 -8.20 0.27
C LEU A 126 4.69 -8.30 0.00
N GLN A 127 5.06 -8.87 -1.14
CA GLN A 127 6.44 -9.06 -1.57
C GLN A 127 6.75 -8.12 -2.72
N LEU A 128 7.93 -7.50 -2.70
CA LEU A 128 8.43 -6.67 -3.80
C LEU A 128 8.48 -7.51 -5.09
N GLN A 129 7.96 -6.95 -6.18
CA GLN A 129 7.92 -7.57 -7.49
C GLN A 129 8.97 -6.94 -8.40
N GLY A 130 9.84 -7.78 -8.95
CA GLY A 130 10.89 -7.37 -9.87
C GLY A 130 11.99 -6.58 -9.16
N THR A 131 13.12 -7.25 -8.91
CA THR A 131 14.41 -6.60 -8.73
C THR A 131 15.26 -6.99 -9.94
N ALA A 132 15.71 -6.00 -10.70
CA ALA A 132 16.78 -6.17 -11.68
C ALA A 132 17.95 -5.30 -11.23
#